data_AF-P51216-F1
#
_entry.id   AF-P51216-F1
#
_cell.length_a   1.000
_cell.length_b   1.000
_cell.length_c   1.000
_cell.angle_alpha   90.00
_cell.angle_beta   90.00
_cell.angle_gamma   90.00
#
_symmetry.space_group_name_H-M   'P 1'
#
loop_
_entity.id
_entity.type
_entity.pdbx_description
1 polymer ?
#
loop_
_entity_poly.entity_id
_entity_poly.type
_entity_poly.pdbx_seq_one_letter_code
_entity_poly.pdbx_strand_id
1 'polypeptide(L)'
;MYRNMLLYPSPRLNNKQKQYLKDISILNQISYKLSLDSKSYFVITINILDQVINVEQFCFNSKGQLYSIFFKGKTAKLLCHTILNSNHINILLSNQHVAYLARELVKSELGILFNQQYIQD
;
A
#
# COMPACT_ATOMS: atom_id res chain seq x y z
N MET A 1 -11.76 -18.73 -9.20
CA MET A 1 -12.82 -17.98 -8.49
C MET A 1 -12.35 -16.54 -8.23
N TYR A 2 -12.53 -15.62 -9.18
CA TYR A 2 -12.03 -14.22 -9.10
C TYR A 2 -13.15 -13.20 -8.77
N ARG A 3 -14.15 -13.57 -7.95
CA ARG A 3 -15.46 -12.88 -8.01
C ARG A 3 -15.69 -11.69 -7.09
N ASN A 4 -14.83 -11.37 -6.10
CA ASN A 4 -15.18 -10.37 -5.08
C ASN A 4 -14.19 -9.21 -4.86
N MET A 5 -13.30 -8.89 -5.81
CA MET A 5 -12.32 -7.80 -5.65
C MET A 5 -12.88 -6.40 -6.00
N LEU A 6 -14.20 -6.19 -5.88
CA LEU A 6 -14.89 -4.92 -6.15
C LEU A 6 -15.23 -4.14 -4.87
N LEU A 7 -14.41 -4.25 -3.81
CA LEU A 7 -14.71 -3.56 -2.55
C LEU A 7 -14.50 -2.04 -2.57
N TYR A 8 -14.05 -1.44 -3.68
CA TYR A 8 -14.31 -0.04 -4.04
C TYR A 8 -14.22 0.06 -5.57
N PRO A 9 -15.09 0.83 -6.26
CA PRO A 9 -14.89 1.12 -7.67
C PRO A 9 -13.78 2.16 -7.81
N SER A 10 -12.54 1.79 -7.49
CA SER A 10 -11.40 2.65 -7.81
C SER A 10 -11.09 2.51 -9.31
N PRO A 11 -10.77 3.63 -9.98
CA PRO A 11 -10.76 3.71 -11.43
C PRO A 11 -9.69 2.78 -11.97
N ARG A 12 -10.07 1.98 -12.98
CA ARG A 12 -9.21 1.18 -13.87
C ARG A 12 -7.77 1.05 -13.40
N LEU A 13 -7.41 -0.10 -12.84
CA LEU A 13 -6.00 -0.45 -12.60
C LEU A 13 -5.16 -0.06 -13.82
N ASN A 14 -4.09 0.69 -13.58
CA ASN A 14 -3.17 1.04 -14.64
C ASN A 14 -2.38 -0.20 -15.09
N ASN A 15 -1.66 -0.10 -16.21
CA ASN A 15 -0.94 -1.24 -16.76
C ASN A 15 0.16 -1.77 -15.82
N LYS A 16 0.81 -0.88 -15.03
CA LYS A 16 1.84 -1.28 -14.06
C LYS A 16 1.23 -2.11 -12.92
N GLN A 17 0.09 -1.69 -12.39
CA GLN A 17 -0.64 -2.40 -11.34
C GLN A 17 -1.16 -3.75 -11.83
N LYS A 18 -1.71 -3.80 -13.05
CA LYS A 18 -2.13 -5.07 -13.67
C LYS A 18 -0.96 -6.02 -13.86
N GLN A 19 0.18 -5.50 -14.32
CA GLN A 19 1.39 -6.31 -14.50
C GLN A 19 1.91 -6.82 -13.16
N TYR A 20 1.92 -5.98 -12.13
CA TYR A 20 2.25 -6.38 -10.76
C TYR A 20 1.38 -7.56 -10.31
N LEU A 21 0.06 -7.47 -10.46
CA LEU A 21 -0.84 -8.57 -10.05
C LEU A 21 -0.58 -9.87 -10.83
N LYS A 22 -0.21 -9.77 -12.11
CA LYS A 22 0.21 -10.95 -12.89
C LYS A 22 1.49 -11.55 -12.34
N ASP A 23 2.52 -10.74 -12.11
CA ASP A 23 3.80 -11.17 -11.56
C ASP A 23 3.62 -11.81 -10.18
N ILE A 24 2.80 -11.21 -9.31
CA ILE A 24 2.44 -11.77 -8.00
C ILE A 24 1.69 -13.10 -8.14
N SER A 25 0.72 -13.19 -9.04
CA SER A 25 0.00 -14.43 -9.27
C SER A 25 0.95 -15.56 -9.69
N ILE A 26 1.93 -15.26 -10.55
CA ILE A 26 2.95 -16.21 -10.97
C ILE A 26 3.83 -16.60 -9.77
N LEU A 27 4.32 -15.64 -8.99
CA LEU A 27 5.18 -15.91 -7.83
C LEU A 27 4.46 -16.74 -6.75
N ASN A 28 3.20 -16.40 -6.47
CA ASN A 28 2.37 -17.13 -5.51
C ASN A 28 2.10 -18.57 -5.95
N GLN A 29 1.92 -18.83 -7.26
CA GLN A 29 1.78 -20.18 -7.79
C GLN A 29 3.06 -21.02 -7.61
N ILE A 30 4.22 -20.38 -7.63
CA ILE A 30 5.52 -21.04 -7.40
C ILE A 30 5.84 -21.13 -5.89
N SER A 31 4.89 -20.79 -5.01
CA SER A 31 5.04 -20.81 -3.54
C SER A 31 6.03 -19.80 -2.97
N TYR A 32 6.52 -18.86 -3.78
CA TYR A 32 7.35 -17.77 -3.28
C TYR A 32 6.44 -16.68 -2.73
N LYS A 33 6.37 -16.56 -1.39
CA LYS A 33 5.81 -15.33 -0.82
C LYS A 33 6.72 -14.17 -1.20
N LEU A 34 6.17 -13.13 -1.81
CA LEU A 34 6.97 -11.96 -2.15
C LEU A 34 7.31 -11.23 -0.84
N SER A 35 8.54 -11.42 -0.36
CA SER A 35 9.09 -10.61 0.71
C SER A 35 9.45 -9.25 0.14
N LEU A 36 8.46 -8.36 0.09
CA LEU A 36 8.62 -6.98 -0.36
C LEU A 36 9.47 -6.16 0.60
N ASP A 37 9.66 -6.62 1.83
CA ASP A 37 10.30 -5.87 2.88
C ASP A 37 11.69 -5.35 2.51
N SER A 38 12.51 -6.18 1.86
CA SER A 38 13.90 -5.80 1.55
C SER A 38 14.04 -4.71 0.48
N LYS A 39 13.01 -4.48 -0.33
CA LYS A 39 13.05 -3.55 -1.47
C LYS A 39 11.71 -2.85 -1.65
N SER A 40 11.01 -2.50 -0.58
CA SER A 40 9.83 -1.66 -0.67
C SER A 40 9.93 -0.47 0.24
N TYR A 41 9.28 0.61 -0.18
CA TYR A 41 9.12 1.82 0.62
C TYR A 41 7.73 2.40 0.37
N PHE A 42 7.28 3.20 1.32
CA PHE A 42 5.99 3.87 1.27
C PHE A 42 6.19 5.36 1.08
N VAL A 43 5.40 5.96 0.21
CA VAL A 43 5.26 7.42 0.11
C VAL A 43 3.87 7.76 0.63
N ILE A 44 3.81 8.59 1.67
CA ILE A 44 2.58 8.99 2.31
C ILE A 44 2.35 10.48 2.05
N THR A 45 1.15 10.83 1.62
CA THR A 45 0.73 12.22 1.45
C THR A 45 -0.67 12.41 2.03
N ILE A 46 -0.99 13.63 2.44
CA ILE A 46 -2.32 13.97 2.92
C ILE A 46 -2.96 15.00 2.01
N ASN A 47 -4.27 14.88 1.81
CA ASN A 47 -5.08 15.96 1.28
C ASN A 47 -6.02 16.41 2.41
N ILE A 48 -5.74 17.62 2.91
CA ILE A 48 -6.46 18.25 4.01
C ILE A 48 -7.92 18.55 3.63
N LEU A 49 -8.15 19.08 2.41
CA LEU A 49 -9.49 19.45 1.95
C LEU A 49 -10.42 18.23 1.85
N ASP A 50 -9.89 17.14 1.28
CA ASP A 50 -10.64 15.89 1.12
C ASP A 50 -10.66 15.03 2.40
N GLN A 51 -9.85 15.40 3.42
CA GLN A 51 -9.60 14.62 4.64
C GLN A 51 -9.21 13.17 4.35
N VAL A 52 -8.21 12.99 3.50
CA VAL A 52 -7.73 11.67 3.07
C VAL A 52 -6.22 11.56 3.14
N ILE A 53 -5.77 10.37 3.49
CA ILE A 53 -4.39 9.93 3.46
C ILE A 53 -4.23 9.07 2.21
N ASN A 54 -3.22 9.37 1.41
CA ASN A 54 -2.82 8.61 0.25
C ASN A 54 -1.51 7.91 0.57
N VAL A 55 -1.43 6.61 0.26
CA VAL A 55 -0.26 5.78 0.50
C VAL A 55 0.09 5.10 -0.81
N GLU A 56 1.27 5.37 -1.34
CA GLU A 56 1.82 4.64 -2.47
C GLU A 56 2.96 3.76 -2.01
N GLN A 57 2.77 2.44 -2.11
CA GLN A 57 3.83 1.48 -1.88
C GLN A 57 4.59 1.26 -3.18
N PHE A 58 5.90 1.43 -3.15
CA PHE A 58 6.80 1.09 -4.25
C PHE A 58 7.49 -0.23 -3.95
N CYS A 59 7.51 -1.11 -4.94
CA CYS A 59 7.95 -2.50 -4.80
C CYS A 59 8.81 -2.90 -5.99
N PHE A 60 9.94 -3.57 -5.74
CA PHE A 60 10.74 -4.16 -6.82
C PHE A 60 10.57 -5.68 -6.86
N ASN A 61 10.41 -6.25 -8.06
CA ASN A 61 10.48 -7.70 -8.21
C ASN A 61 11.94 -8.19 -8.23
N SER A 62 12.13 -9.51 -8.31
CA SER A 62 13.47 -10.13 -8.38
C SER A 62 14.29 -9.71 -9.59
N LYS A 63 13.63 -9.22 -10.66
CA LYS A 63 14.27 -8.70 -11.88
C LYS A 63 14.57 -7.20 -11.80
N GLY A 64 14.31 -6.56 -10.66
CA GLY A 64 14.51 -5.11 -10.47
C GLY A 64 13.45 -4.23 -11.12
N GLN A 65 12.35 -4.80 -11.62
CA GLN A 65 11.25 -4.01 -12.17
C GLN A 65 10.46 -3.35 -11.03
N LEU A 66 10.23 -2.04 -11.17
CA LEU A 66 9.50 -1.25 -10.19
C LEU A 66 7.98 -1.28 -10.46
N TYR A 67 7.25 -1.55 -9.40
CA TYR A 67 5.79 -1.51 -9.33
C TYR A 67 5.36 -0.53 -8.25
N SER A 68 4.16 0.01 -8.41
CA SER A 68 3.54 0.81 -7.36
C SER A 68 2.08 0.42 -7.14
N ILE A 69 1.67 0.51 -5.88
CA ILE A 69 0.32 0.20 -5.44
C ILE A 69 -0.17 1.33 -4.58
N PHE A 70 -1.33 1.84 -4.97
CA PHE A 70 -1.92 3.01 -4.36
C PHE A 70 -3.07 2.61 -3.45
N PHE A 71 -3.05 3.13 -2.23
CA PHE A 71 -4.10 3.02 -1.24
C PHE A 71 -4.56 4.42 -0.84
N LYS A 72 -5.86 4.56 -0.58
CA LYS A 72 -6.47 5.80 -0.12
C LYS A 72 -7.44 5.48 1.01
N GLY A 73 -7.38 6.27 2.08
CA GLY A 73 -8.26 6.09 3.24
C GLY A 73 -8.35 7.34 4.08
N LYS A 74 -9.37 7.41 4.93
CA LYS A 74 -9.61 8.56 5.81
C LYS A 74 -8.92 8.45 7.17
N THR A 75 -8.54 7.23 7.57
CA THR A 75 -7.94 6.96 8.89
C THR A 75 -6.77 6.01 8.77
N ALA A 76 -5.81 6.13 9.70
CA ALA A 76 -4.66 5.24 9.77
C ALA A 76 -5.10 3.79 9.97
N LYS A 77 -6.10 3.57 10.84
CA LYS A 77 -6.65 2.23 11.11
C LYS A 77 -7.18 1.56 9.84
N LEU A 78 -7.93 2.29 9.01
CA LEU A 78 -8.46 1.76 7.77
C LEU A 78 -7.32 1.38 6.80
N LEU A 79 -6.34 2.27 6.64
CA LEU A 79 -5.20 2.03 5.75
C LEU A 79 -4.32 0.87 6.21
N CYS A 80 -3.97 0.80 7.50
CA CYS A 80 -3.25 -0.33 8.08
C CYS A 80 -3.98 -1.65 7.80
N HIS A 81 -5.29 -1.69 8.07
CA HIS A 81 -6.09 -2.88 7.81
C HIS A 81 -6.08 -3.25 6.31
N THR A 82 -6.29 -2.28 5.42
CA THR A 82 -6.32 -2.52 3.98
C THR A 82 -4.96 -2.98 3.44
N ILE A 83 -3.86 -2.39 3.88
CA ILE A 83 -2.51 -2.74 3.41
C ILE A 83 -2.13 -4.14 3.91
N LEU A 84 -2.29 -4.41 5.20
CA LEU A 84 -1.82 -5.66 5.83
C LEU A 84 -2.72 -6.86 5.53
N ASN A 85 -4.01 -6.65 5.32
CA ASN A 85 -4.97 -7.74 5.07
C ASN A 85 -5.39 -7.86 3.60
N SER A 86 -4.71 -7.16 2.68
CA SER A 86 -4.95 -7.35 1.24
C SER A 86 -4.31 -8.65 0.76
N ASN A 87 -5.10 -9.72 0.78
CA ASN A 87 -4.71 -11.07 0.35
C ASN A 87 -4.09 -11.13 -1.06
N HIS A 88 -4.40 -10.15 -1.92
CA HIS A 88 -3.99 -10.15 -3.32
C HIS A 88 -2.61 -9.57 -3.56
N ILE A 89 -2.09 -8.80 -2.62
CA ILE A 89 -0.83 -8.07 -2.80
C ILE A 89 0.35 -8.85 -2.20
N ASN A 90 0.06 -9.84 -1.34
CA ASN A 90 1.03 -10.68 -0.64
C ASN A 90 2.21 -9.87 -0.07
N ILE A 91 1.87 -8.77 0.61
CA ILE A 91 2.87 -7.92 1.27
C ILE A 91 3.29 -8.59 2.57
N LEU A 92 4.53 -9.07 2.61
CA LEU A 92 5.21 -9.34 3.86
C LEU A 92 6.08 -8.12 4.20
N LEU A 93 5.71 -7.44 5.30
CA LEU A 93 6.52 -6.40 5.93
C LEU A 93 7.13 -6.98 7.21
N SER A 94 8.36 -6.58 7.53
CA SER A 94 8.93 -6.84 8.85
C SER A 94 8.20 -6.03 9.90
N ASN A 95 8.32 -6.46 11.16
CA ASN A 95 7.75 -5.72 12.29
C ASN A 95 8.26 -4.28 12.36
N GLN A 96 9.51 -4.02 11.94
CA GLN A 96 10.08 -2.67 11.89
C GLN A 96 9.36 -1.82 10.84
N HIS A 97 9.15 -2.33 9.62
CA HIS A 97 8.39 -1.62 8.60
C HIS A 97 6.91 -1.45 8.95
N VAL A 98 6.28 -2.43 9.59
CA VAL A 98 4.90 -2.30 10.08
C VAL A 98 4.82 -1.19 11.13
N ALA A 99 5.76 -1.15 12.09
CA ALA A 99 5.80 -0.11 13.11
C ALA A 99 6.07 1.28 12.52
N TYR A 100 6.99 1.39 11.56
CA TYR A 100 7.25 2.62 10.81
C TYR A 100 5.98 3.09 10.08
N LEU A 101 5.36 2.21 9.28
CA LEU A 101 4.16 2.53 8.52
C LEU A 101 3.02 2.96 9.45
N ALA A 102 2.77 2.24 10.53
CA ALA A 102 1.72 2.59 11.49
C ALA A 102 1.96 3.96 12.13
N ARG A 103 3.20 4.27 12.50
CA ARG A 103 3.56 5.59 13.06
C ARG A 103 3.30 6.71 12.06
N GLU A 104 3.76 6.55 10.82
CA GLU A 104 3.58 7.57 9.78
C GLU A 104 2.12 7.77 9.41
N LEU A 105 1.33 6.69 9.37
CA LEU A 105 -0.12 6.79 9.15
C LEU A 105 -0.82 7.56 10.28
N VAL A 106 -0.47 7.30 11.54
CA VAL A 106 -1.02 8.07 12.67
C VAL A 106 -0.59 9.54 12.60
N LYS A 107 0.68 9.85 12.29
CA LYS A 107 1.14 11.23 12.07
C LYS A 107 0.33 11.93 10.97
N SER A 108 0.08 11.23 9.86
CA SER A 108 -0.68 11.77 8.74
C SER A 108 -2.15 12.04 9.09
N GLU A 109 -2.77 11.15 9.88
CA GLU A 109 -4.13 11.32 10.39
C GLU A 109 -4.23 12.52 11.35
N LEU A 110 -3.25 12.68 12.25
CA LEU A 110 -3.17 13.85 13.13
C LEU A 110 -2.94 15.14 12.33
N GLY A 111 -2.12 15.11 11.27
CA GLY A 111 -1.93 16.23 10.36
C GLY A 111 -3.24 16.72 9.75
N ILE A 112 -4.10 15.79 9.30
CA ILE A 112 -5.44 16.12 8.80
C ILE A 112 -6.30 16.69 9.93
N LEU A 113 -6.34 16.05 11.10
CA LEU A 113 -7.18 16.45 12.23
C LEU A 113 -6.85 17.88 12.73
N PHE A 114 -5.57 18.24 12.75
CA PHE A 114 -5.10 19.54 13.22
C PHE A 114 -4.90 20.56 12.09
N ASN A 115 -5.25 20.23 10.85
CA ASN A 115 -5.03 21.10 9.69
C ASN A 115 -3.55 21.52 9.55
N GLN A 116 -2.63 20.58 9.80
CA GLN A 116 -1.19 20.77 9.78
C GLN A 116 -0.56 20.06 8.59
N GLN A 117 0.55 20.62 8.10
CA GLN A 117 1.37 19.94 7.10
C GLN A 117 1.96 18.67 7.70
N TYR A 118 1.75 17.55 7.01
CA TYR A 118 2.44 16.30 7.30
C TYR A 118 3.79 16.26 6.57
N ILE A 119 4.83 15.86 7.29
CA ILE A 119 6.16 15.56 6.76
C ILE A 119 6.50 14.13 7.18
N GLN A 120 6.82 13.31 6.19
CA GLN A 120 7.27 11.94 6.39
C GLN A 120 8.74 11.93 6.84
N ASP A 121 9.04 11.10 7.84
CA ASP A 121 10.42 10.87 8.33
C ASP A 121 11.14 9.79 7.52
#